data_AF-A0A915CY41-F1
#
_entry.id   AF-A0A915CY41-F1
#
_cell.length_a   1.000
_cell.length_b   1.000
_cell.length_c   1.000
_cell.angle_alpha   90.00
_cell.angle_beta   90.00
_cell.angle_gamma   90.00
#
_symmetry.space_group_name_H-M   'P 1'
#
loop_
_entity.id
_entity.type
_entity.pdbx_description
1 polymer ?
#
loop_
_entity_poly.entity_id
_entity_poly.type
_entity_poly.pdbx_seq_one_letter_code
_entity_poly.pdbx_strand_id
1 'polypeptide(L)'
;MSNQLYELRIKMVFVIFGSNRRTLCLVVLVACFILFATRQNPLDQMDYSQSHPLENQCRFPVLQPEEPDLSKYVRHYRAIRCPATYPIPLVTQLRNGQILFGKPHRNKLEEEVDCYTREISGTLKPSVRKVVELGDWLELPPNKRVSLQWHQFVVKCYYSMSRKLLFHDVFTNIPDAKPQYFPQNNANTSNYSISIFIIDSAAKSQFYRHMPLTLKFMEENDFQVFQGYTKIGDNSAINLLALLAGMIYEPEERG
;
A
#
# COMPACT_ATOMS: atom_id res chain seq x y z
N MET A 1 -11.56 -14.58 39.83
CA MET A 1 -12.51 -13.56 39.36
C MET A 1 -13.29 -14.16 38.19
N SER A 2 -14.60 -14.15 38.33
CA SER A 2 -15.59 -14.84 37.51
C SER A 2 -15.65 -14.28 36.08
N ASN A 3 -15.79 -15.15 35.10
CA ASN A 3 -16.74 -14.93 34.00
C ASN A 3 -17.40 -16.28 33.68
N GLN A 4 -18.67 -16.39 34.08
CA GLN A 4 -19.55 -17.51 33.84
C GLN A 4 -19.88 -17.63 32.36
N LEU A 5 -19.54 -18.76 31.76
CA LEU A 5 -20.18 -19.26 30.54
C LEU A 5 -21.48 -19.93 30.95
N TYR A 6 -22.60 -19.40 30.47
CA TYR A 6 -23.92 -19.98 30.69
C TYR A 6 -24.05 -21.30 29.93
N GLU A 7 -24.24 -22.40 30.66
CA GLU A 7 -24.65 -23.71 30.13
C GLU A 7 -25.98 -23.60 29.39
N LEU A 8 -25.99 -23.91 28.09
CA LEU A 8 -27.21 -24.26 27.36
C LEU A 8 -27.53 -25.74 27.61
N ARG A 9 -28.28 -26.02 28.69
CA ARG A 9 -28.85 -27.35 28.93
C ARG A 9 -30.05 -27.58 28.01
N ILE A 10 -29.80 -28.18 26.85
CA ILE A 10 -30.86 -28.73 26.00
C ILE A 10 -31.31 -30.05 26.64
N LYS A 11 -32.43 -30.04 27.38
CA LYS A 11 -33.13 -31.27 27.77
C LYS A 11 -33.89 -31.80 26.54
N MET A 12 -33.27 -32.70 25.79
CA MET A 12 -34.00 -33.52 24.81
C MET A 12 -34.77 -34.61 25.54
N VAL A 13 -36.10 -34.46 25.57
CA VAL A 13 -37.01 -35.54 25.95
C VAL A 13 -37.40 -36.27 24.67
N PHE A 14 -36.88 -37.48 24.48
CA PHE A 14 -37.37 -38.38 23.44
C PHE A 14 -38.62 -39.08 23.95
N VAL A 15 -39.76 -38.77 23.34
CA VAL A 15 -40.99 -39.57 23.47
C VAL A 15 -41.15 -40.35 22.17
N ILE A 16 -40.90 -41.65 22.21
CA ILE A 16 -41.19 -42.58 21.11
C ILE A 16 -42.60 -43.12 21.34
N PHE A 17 -43.52 -42.88 20.41
CA PHE A 17 -44.76 -43.65 20.30
C PHE A 17 -45.00 -44.17 18.89
N GLY A 18 -45.12 -45.49 18.81
CA GLY A 18 -46.08 -46.25 18.03
C GLY A 18 -46.47 -45.78 16.63
N SER A 19 -45.96 -46.52 15.64
CA SER A 19 -46.46 -46.74 14.29
C SER A 19 -47.89 -46.25 14.00
N ASN A 20 -48.01 -45.15 13.25
CA ASN A 20 -49.13 -44.92 12.35
C ASN A 20 -48.73 -43.94 11.23
N ARG A 21 -49.18 -44.14 9.99
CA ARG A 21 -48.73 -43.35 8.80
C ARG A 21 -48.95 -41.83 8.93
N ARG A 22 -49.79 -41.37 9.86
CA ARG A 22 -50.08 -39.95 10.10
C ARG A 22 -49.04 -39.24 10.99
N THR A 23 -48.35 -39.94 11.89
CA THR A 23 -47.34 -39.32 12.78
C THR A 23 -46.02 -39.02 12.06
N LEU A 24 -45.66 -39.80 11.03
CA LEU A 24 -44.47 -39.52 10.21
C LEU A 24 -44.59 -38.17 9.47
N CYS A 25 -45.79 -37.85 8.97
CA CYS A 25 -46.05 -36.60 8.25
C CYS A 25 -45.91 -35.38 9.19
N LEU A 26 -46.34 -35.53 10.44
CA LEU A 26 -46.31 -34.46 11.44
C LEU A 26 -44.88 -34.18 11.93
N VAL A 27 -44.06 -35.22 12.09
CA VAL A 27 -42.63 -35.08 12.44
C VAL A 27 -41.85 -34.42 11.30
N VAL A 28 -42.13 -34.78 10.04
CA VAL A 28 -41.48 -34.14 8.87
C VAL A 28 -41.87 -32.67 8.74
N LEU A 29 -43.14 -32.32 8.97
CA LEU A 29 -43.59 -30.92 8.95
C LEU A 29 -42.94 -30.07 10.05
N VAL A 30 -42.82 -30.61 11.27
CA VAL A 30 -42.14 -29.91 12.37
C VAL A 30 -40.64 -29.75 12.08
N ALA A 31 -39.98 -30.77 11.53
CA ALA A 31 -38.57 -30.66 11.13
C ALA A 31 -38.38 -29.63 10.00
N CYS A 32 -39.28 -29.58 9.02
CA CYS A 32 -39.25 -28.55 7.96
C CYS A 32 -39.50 -27.15 8.51
N PHE A 33 -40.40 -26.97 9.48
CA PHE A 33 -40.64 -25.68 10.12
C PHE A 33 -39.43 -25.19 10.91
N ILE A 34 -38.74 -26.09 11.63
CA ILE A 34 -37.50 -25.77 12.35
C ILE A 34 -36.38 -25.41 11.37
N LEU A 35 -36.25 -26.12 10.24
CA LEU A 35 -35.28 -25.79 9.20
C LEU A 35 -35.61 -24.49 8.45
N PHE A 36 -36.89 -24.10 8.36
CA PHE A 36 -37.30 -22.81 7.78
C PHE A 36 -37.07 -21.65 8.77
N ALA A 37 -37.31 -21.87 10.06
CA ALA A 37 -37.09 -20.87 11.11
C ALA A 37 -35.60 -20.55 11.33
N THR A 38 -34.70 -21.51 11.12
CA THR A 38 -33.24 -21.26 11.16
C THR A 38 -32.69 -20.60 9.90
N ARG A 39 -33.54 -20.37 8.88
CA ARG A 39 -33.18 -19.71 7.62
C ARG A 39 -33.72 -18.29 7.49
N GLN A 40 -34.10 -17.66 8.60
CA GLN A 40 -34.21 -16.20 8.65
C GLN A 40 -32.81 -15.63 8.89
N ASN A 41 -32.26 -15.00 7.85
CA ASN A 41 -31.09 -14.14 7.97
C ASN A 41 -31.39 -13.06 9.03
N PRO A 42 -30.52 -12.83 10.02
CA PRO A 42 -30.63 -11.68 10.90
C PRO A 42 -30.12 -10.48 10.12
N LEU A 43 -30.96 -9.95 9.23
CA LEU A 43 -30.88 -8.52 8.92
C LEU A 43 -31.75 -7.85 9.97
N ASP A 44 -31.20 -7.74 11.18
CA ASP A 44 -31.71 -6.86 12.21
C ASP A 44 -31.84 -5.47 11.60
N GLN A 45 -33.08 -5.03 11.47
CA GLN A 45 -33.41 -3.66 11.13
C GLN A 45 -33.11 -2.85 12.39
N MET A 46 -31.86 -2.40 12.53
CA MET A 46 -31.45 -1.54 13.64
C MET A 46 -32.21 -0.21 13.54
N ASP A 47 -33.11 0.01 14.50
CA ASP A 47 -33.83 1.27 14.67
C ASP A 47 -32.90 2.27 15.37
N TYR A 48 -32.31 3.16 14.59
CA TYR A 48 -31.38 4.20 15.06
C TYR A 48 -32.10 5.42 15.68
N SER A 49 -33.41 5.37 15.89
CA SER A 49 -34.18 6.54 16.37
C SER A 49 -33.89 6.95 17.82
N GLN A 50 -33.17 6.13 18.60
CA GLN A 50 -32.93 6.39 20.03
C GLN A 50 -31.47 6.30 20.49
N SER A 51 -30.48 6.25 19.60
CA SER A 51 -29.07 6.24 20.04
C SER A 51 -28.56 7.66 20.31
N HIS A 52 -28.20 7.96 21.55
CA HIS A 52 -27.56 9.22 21.94
C HIS A 52 -26.18 9.34 21.26
N PRO A 53 -25.74 10.52 20.75
CA PRO A 53 -24.48 10.66 20.00
C PRO A 53 -23.22 10.19 20.75
N LEU A 54 -23.28 10.15 22.09
CA LEU A 54 -22.21 9.76 22.99
C LEU A 54 -22.31 8.30 23.49
N GLU A 55 -23.37 7.56 23.15
CA GLU A 55 -23.53 6.13 23.48
C GLU A 55 -22.95 5.21 22.41
N ASN A 56 -22.44 5.76 21.32
CA ASN A 56 -21.63 5.00 20.38
C ASN A 56 -20.31 4.64 21.07
N GLN A 57 -20.19 3.39 21.52
CA GLN A 57 -18.87 2.75 21.62
C GLN A 57 -18.26 2.84 20.21
N CYS A 58 -17.47 3.88 19.95
CA CYS A 58 -16.73 4.07 18.70
C CYS A 58 -15.68 2.96 18.58
N ARG A 59 -16.13 1.77 18.21
CA ARG A 59 -15.27 0.74 17.65
C ARG A 59 -15.02 1.17 16.21
N PHE A 60 -13.89 1.82 15.99
CA PHE A 60 -13.43 2.09 14.63
C PHE A 60 -13.44 0.76 13.86
N PRO A 61 -14.23 0.64 12.78
CA PRO A 61 -14.20 -0.56 11.98
C PRO A 61 -12.80 -0.66 11.37
N VAL A 62 -12.14 -1.80 11.61
CA VAL A 62 -10.92 -2.14 10.87
C VAL A 62 -11.37 -2.40 9.45
N LEU A 63 -11.28 -1.36 8.60
CA LEU A 63 -11.61 -1.48 7.20
C LEU A 63 -10.57 -2.40 6.56
N GLN A 64 -11.04 -3.52 6.01
CA GLN A 64 -10.21 -4.35 5.16
C GLN A 64 -9.77 -3.53 3.94
N PRO A 65 -8.62 -3.83 3.32
CA PRO A 65 -8.13 -3.12 2.13
C PRO A 65 -9.16 -3.08 0.98
N GLU A 66 -10.07 -4.04 0.98
CA GLU A 66 -11.20 -4.20 0.07
C GLU A 66 -12.47 -4.39 0.87
N GLU A 67 -13.57 -3.78 0.42
CA GLU A 67 -14.89 -4.08 0.96
C GLU A 67 -15.34 -5.46 0.46
N PRO A 68 -15.95 -6.32 1.30
CA PRO A 68 -16.31 -7.69 0.91
C PRO A 68 -17.24 -7.77 -0.31
N ASP A 69 -18.13 -6.80 -0.45
CA ASP A 69 -19.07 -6.65 -1.57
C ASP A 69 -18.39 -6.16 -2.86
N LEU A 70 -17.31 -5.39 -2.74
CA LEU A 70 -16.47 -4.95 -3.85
C LEU A 70 -15.37 -5.94 -4.22
N SER A 71 -14.97 -6.86 -3.33
CA SER A 71 -13.88 -7.83 -3.57
C SER A 71 -14.03 -8.64 -4.87
N LYS A 72 -15.27 -9.00 -5.23
CA LYS A 72 -15.61 -9.70 -6.48
C LYS A 72 -15.49 -8.83 -7.74
N TYR A 73 -15.54 -7.51 -7.59
CA TYR A 73 -15.46 -6.52 -8.66
C TYR A 73 -14.08 -5.85 -8.74
N VAL A 74 -13.35 -5.79 -7.62
CA VAL A 74 -11.96 -5.34 -7.53
C VAL A 74 -11.09 -6.44 -8.13
N ARG A 75 -10.99 -6.42 -9.45
CA ARG A 75 -9.96 -7.16 -10.16
C ARG A 75 -8.66 -6.40 -9.93
N HIS A 76 -7.83 -6.88 -9.01
CA HIS A 76 -6.40 -6.57 -9.03
C HIS A 76 -5.94 -6.77 -10.46
N TYR A 77 -5.53 -5.69 -11.12
CA TYR A 77 -5.20 -5.72 -12.53
C TYR A 77 -4.29 -6.92 -12.78
N ARG A 78 -4.77 -7.91 -13.54
CA ARG A 78 -3.88 -8.91 -14.14
C ARG A 78 -2.85 -8.09 -14.88
N ALA A 79 -1.57 -8.33 -14.57
CA ALA A 79 -0.44 -7.61 -15.17
C ALA A 79 -0.76 -7.29 -16.62
N ILE A 80 -1.01 -6.01 -16.90
CA ILE A 80 -1.43 -5.57 -18.21
C ILE A 80 -0.29 -5.96 -19.13
N ARG A 81 -0.51 -6.95 -20.00
CA ARG A 81 0.39 -7.21 -21.12
C ARG A 81 0.13 -6.10 -22.10
N CYS A 82 0.76 -4.95 -21.87
CA CYS A 82 0.70 -3.83 -22.78
C CYS A 82 1.18 -4.34 -24.14
N PRO A 83 0.41 -4.18 -25.23
CA PRO A 83 1.04 -4.17 -26.55
C PRO A 83 2.18 -3.16 -26.47
N ALA A 84 3.36 -3.50 -26.98
CA ALA A 84 4.58 -2.68 -26.89
C ALA A 84 4.34 -1.32 -27.56
N THR A 85 3.68 -0.44 -26.82
CA THR A 85 3.37 0.92 -27.18
C THR A 85 4.49 1.70 -26.53
N TYR A 86 5.27 2.38 -27.36
CA TYR A 86 6.44 3.13 -26.97
C TYR A 86 6.22 3.92 -25.67
N PRO A 87 7.23 3.98 -24.78
CA PRO A 87 8.61 3.53 -24.99
C PRO A 87 8.81 2.03 -24.69
N ILE A 88 9.57 1.36 -25.57
CA ILE A 88 10.06 -0.01 -25.31
C ILE A 88 10.97 0.08 -24.07
N PRO A 89 10.75 -0.73 -23.00
CA PRO A 89 11.61 -0.72 -21.82
C PRO A 89 12.96 -1.34 -22.18
N LEU A 90 13.85 -0.54 -22.76
CA LEU A 90 15.20 -0.95 -23.16
C LEU A 90 16.15 -1.04 -21.97
N VAL A 91 15.86 -0.24 -20.95
CA VAL A 91 16.67 -0.10 -19.76
C VAL A 91 15.82 -0.48 -18.56
N THR A 92 16.34 -1.37 -17.73
CA THR A 92 15.66 -1.84 -16.51
C THR A 92 16.59 -1.68 -15.32
N GLN A 93 16.05 -1.16 -14.22
CA GLN A 93 16.73 -1.14 -12.93
C GLN A 93 16.42 -2.43 -12.17
N LEU A 94 17.47 -3.12 -11.75
CA LEU A 94 17.40 -4.34 -10.95
C LEU A 94 17.15 -3.99 -9.48
N ARG A 95 16.70 -4.98 -8.70
CA ARG A 95 16.42 -4.81 -7.26
C ARG A 95 17.61 -4.35 -6.43
N ASN A 96 18.83 -4.62 -6.90
CA ASN A 96 20.07 -4.19 -6.26
C ASN A 96 20.56 -2.81 -6.75
N GLY A 97 19.70 -2.02 -7.40
CA GLY A 97 20.03 -0.68 -7.89
C GLY A 97 20.82 -0.65 -9.20
N GLN A 98 21.39 -1.79 -9.64
CA GLN A 98 22.13 -1.88 -10.90
C GLN A 98 21.22 -1.70 -12.11
N ILE A 99 21.78 -1.15 -13.18
CA ILE A 99 21.06 -0.92 -14.42
C ILE A 99 21.50 -1.94 -15.46
N LEU A 100 20.54 -2.42 -16.23
CA LEU A 100 20.75 -3.27 -17.38
C LEU A 100 20.13 -2.63 -18.61
N PHE A 101 20.98 -2.31 -19.60
CA PHE A 101 20.53 -2.07 -20.97
C PHE A 101 20.47 -3.41 -21.69
N GLY A 102 19.25 -3.91 -21.94
CA GLY A 102 19.04 -5.16 -22.67
C GLY A 102 18.94 -4.87 -24.15
N LYS A 103 19.91 -5.31 -24.97
CA LYS A 103 19.83 -5.13 -26.42
C LYS A 103 18.64 -5.96 -26.93
N PRO A 104 17.60 -5.35 -27.51
CA PRO A 104 16.46 -6.10 -28.00
C PRO A 104 16.91 -6.98 -29.16
N HIS A 105 16.41 -8.22 -29.16
CA HIS A 105 16.73 -9.16 -30.22
C HIS A 105 16.24 -8.62 -31.57
N ARG A 106 17.05 -8.82 -32.63
CA ARG A 106 16.99 -8.20 -33.99
C ARG A 106 15.62 -8.09 -34.66
N ASN A 107 14.59 -8.78 -34.16
CA ASN A 107 13.24 -8.77 -34.72
C ASN A 107 12.34 -7.65 -34.16
N LYS A 108 12.78 -6.90 -33.14
CA LYS A 108 11.96 -5.85 -32.49
C LYS A 108 12.39 -4.42 -32.79
N LEU A 109 13.56 -4.21 -33.37
CA LEU A 109 14.07 -2.87 -33.71
C LEU A 109 14.59 -2.82 -35.14
N GLU A 110 14.38 -1.68 -35.78
CA GLU A 110 14.79 -1.39 -37.15
C GLU A 110 16.31 -1.16 -37.29
N GLU A 111 16.95 -0.61 -36.26
CA GLU A 111 18.37 -0.23 -36.25
C GLU A 111 19.07 -0.62 -34.92
N GLU A 112 20.41 -0.57 -34.92
CA GLU A 112 21.20 -0.65 -33.69
C GLU A 112 20.93 0.56 -32.78
N VAL A 113 21.13 0.38 -31.47
CA VAL A 113 20.78 1.37 -30.45
C VAL A 113 21.93 1.57 -29.49
N ASP A 114 22.26 2.84 -29.29
CA ASP A 114 23.25 3.30 -28.32
C ASP A 114 22.54 4.05 -27.18
N CYS A 115 22.87 3.66 -25.95
CA CYS A 115 22.31 4.26 -24.74
C CYS A 115 23.38 5.00 -23.95
N TYR A 116 23.04 6.18 -23.46
CA TYR A 116 23.91 7.02 -22.66
C TYR A 116 23.21 7.43 -21.36
N THR A 117 23.98 7.56 -20.28
CA THR A 117 23.50 7.98 -18.97
C THR A 117 24.29 9.18 -18.46
N ARG A 118 23.64 10.01 -17.66
CA ARG A 118 24.25 11.20 -17.05
C ARG A 118 23.62 11.52 -15.71
N GLU A 119 24.44 11.94 -14.75
CA GLU A 119 23.95 12.39 -13.45
C GLU A 119 23.08 13.63 -13.60
N ILE A 120 21.97 13.66 -12.86
CA ILE A 120 21.14 14.85 -12.76
C ILE A 120 21.15 15.33 -11.32
N SER A 121 21.22 16.64 -11.16
CA SER A 121 21.08 17.31 -9.88
C SER A 121 20.05 18.41 -10.01
N GLY A 122 19.28 18.61 -8.95
CA GLY A 122 18.25 19.62 -8.87
C GLY A 122 17.85 19.79 -7.42
N THR A 123 17.79 21.03 -6.97
CA THR A 123 17.50 21.37 -5.58
C THR A 123 16.10 21.96 -5.43
N LEU A 124 15.55 21.81 -4.23
CA LEU A 124 14.62 22.79 -3.69
C LEU A 124 15.39 24.12 -3.51
N LYS A 125 15.00 25.13 -4.30
CA LYS A 125 15.58 26.50 -4.39
C LYS A 125 17.02 26.62 -4.93
N PRO A 126 17.34 27.72 -5.65
CA PRO A 126 16.46 28.83 -6.06
C PRO A 126 15.68 28.56 -7.36
N SER A 127 16.04 27.53 -8.13
CA SER A 127 15.37 27.17 -9.39
C SER A 127 14.70 25.80 -9.29
N VAL A 128 13.52 25.77 -8.65
CA VAL A 128 12.70 24.56 -8.44
C VAL A 128 12.31 23.85 -9.76
N ARG A 129 12.50 24.52 -10.92
CA ARG A 129 12.17 24.02 -12.25
C ARG A 129 13.37 23.63 -13.12
N LYS A 130 14.60 23.80 -12.64
CA LYS A 130 15.79 23.58 -13.47
C LYS A 130 16.51 22.31 -13.02
N VAL A 131 16.36 21.25 -13.81
CA VAL A 131 17.22 20.07 -13.73
C VAL A 131 18.57 20.45 -14.33
N VAL A 132 19.65 20.24 -13.57
CA VAL A 132 21.02 20.45 -14.02
C VAL A 132 21.61 19.09 -14.32
N GLU A 133 21.94 18.84 -15.59
CA GLU A 133 22.71 17.66 -15.98
C GLU A 133 24.19 17.89 -15.62
N LEU A 134 24.80 16.99 -14.86
CA LEU A 134 26.17 17.08 -14.37
C LEU A 134 27.09 16.10 -15.11
N GLY A 135 28.38 16.45 -15.25
CA GLY A 135 29.40 15.57 -15.85
C GLY A 135 29.23 15.30 -17.33
N ASP A 136 29.92 14.29 -17.86
CA ASP A 136 29.83 13.87 -19.26
C ASP A 136 28.87 12.67 -19.42
N TRP A 137 28.39 12.46 -20.66
CA TRP A 137 27.58 11.30 -20.99
C TRP A 137 28.41 10.02 -20.92
N LEU A 138 27.98 9.08 -20.08
CA LEU A 138 28.57 7.75 -19.96
C LEU A 138 27.79 6.76 -20.84
N GLU A 139 28.48 6.06 -21.73
CA GLU A 139 27.87 5.02 -22.56
C GLU A 139 27.53 3.77 -21.73
N LEU A 140 26.31 3.25 -21.91
CA LEU A 140 25.84 2.04 -21.26
C LEU A 140 26.15 0.81 -22.12
N PRO A 141 27.05 -0.09 -21.69
CA PRO A 141 27.36 -1.30 -22.44
C PRO A 141 26.13 -2.23 -22.55
N PRO A 142 25.86 -2.80 -23.74
CA PRO A 142 24.72 -3.68 -23.93
C PRO A 142 24.89 -4.99 -23.16
N ASN A 143 23.78 -5.47 -22.60
CA ASN A 143 23.67 -6.73 -21.85
C ASN A 143 24.63 -6.86 -20.66
N LYS A 144 25.17 -5.73 -20.18
CA LYS A 144 26.05 -5.70 -19.01
C LYS A 144 25.38 -4.91 -17.88
N ARG A 145 25.55 -5.42 -16.67
CA ARG A 145 25.08 -4.73 -15.45
C ARG A 145 26.05 -3.62 -15.10
N VAL A 146 25.54 -2.42 -14.90
CA VAL A 146 26.32 -1.24 -14.51
C VAL A 146 25.83 -0.78 -13.14
N SER A 147 26.77 -0.57 -12.22
CA SER A 147 26.50 0.06 -10.93
C SER A 147 26.89 1.54 -11.02
N LEU A 148 25.92 2.43 -10.87
CA LEU A 148 26.15 3.87 -10.84
C LEU A 148 26.13 4.35 -9.40
N GLN A 149 27.12 5.16 -9.02
CA GLN A 149 27.21 5.75 -7.68
C GLN A 149 26.38 7.05 -7.54
N TRP A 150 25.59 7.39 -8.55
CA TRP A 150 24.76 8.60 -8.58
C TRP A 150 23.39 8.35 -7.97
N HIS A 151 22.86 9.33 -7.23
CA HIS A 151 21.54 9.24 -6.63
C HIS A 151 20.42 9.34 -7.67
N GLN A 152 20.60 10.19 -8.67
CA GLN A 152 19.62 10.45 -9.72
C GLN A 152 20.35 10.60 -11.04
N PHE A 153 19.84 9.98 -12.08
CA PHE A 153 20.44 10.06 -13.41
C PHE A 153 19.38 9.87 -14.49
N VAL A 154 19.67 10.43 -15.66
CA VAL A 154 18.83 10.32 -16.86
C VAL A 154 19.48 9.35 -17.83
N VAL A 155 18.67 8.51 -18.46
CA VAL A 155 19.12 7.61 -19.53
C VAL A 155 18.43 7.99 -20.83
N LYS A 156 19.23 8.20 -21.88
CA LYS A 156 18.75 8.49 -23.24
C LYS A 156 19.31 7.45 -24.20
N CYS A 157 18.44 6.80 -24.96
CA CYS A 157 18.85 5.88 -26.02
C CYS A 157 18.44 6.40 -27.38
N TYR A 158 19.33 6.24 -28.34
CA TYR A 158 19.15 6.69 -29.71
C TYR A 158 19.40 5.54 -30.67
N TYR A 159 18.72 5.56 -31.80
CA TYR A 159 19.15 4.73 -32.93
C TYR A 159 20.54 5.18 -33.43
N SER A 160 21.44 4.23 -33.67
CA SER A 160 22.83 4.52 -34.01
C SER A 160 22.98 5.28 -35.33
N MET A 161 22.15 4.96 -36.33
CA MET A 161 22.22 5.60 -37.65
C MET A 161 21.41 6.89 -37.71
N SER A 162 20.12 6.82 -37.39
CA SER A 162 19.22 7.98 -37.51
C SER A 162 19.35 9.00 -36.36
N ARG A 163 20.06 8.65 -35.26
CA ARG A 163 20.17 9.46 -34.03
C ARG A 163 18.82 9.90 -33.44
N LYS A 164 17.73 9.21 -33.80
CA LYS A 164 16.39 9.48 -33.27
C LYS A 164 16.25 8.93 -31.86
N LEU A 165 15.70 9.74 -30.95
CA LEU A 165 15.47 9.37 -29.56
C LEU A 165 14.43 8.24 -29.48
N LEU A 166 14.80 7.14 -28.85
CA LEU A 166 13.99 5.93 -28.72
C LEU A 166 13.47 5.73 -27.30
N PHE A 167 14.31 6.06 -26.31
CA PHE A 167 14.00 5.90 -24.90
C PHE A 167 14.59 7.07 -24.12
N HIS A 168 13.79 7.60 -23.19
CA HIS A 168 14.17 8.67 -22.29
C HIS A 168 13.44 8.46 -20.97
N ASP A 169 14.20 8.20 -19.92
CA ASP A 169 13.64 8.01 -18.59
C ASP A 169 14.64 8.43 -17.51
N VAL A 170 14.11 8.70 -16.32
CA VAL A 170 14.86 9.12 -15.13
C VAL A 170 14.80 8.02 -14.10
N PHE A 171 15.96 7.73 -13.50
CA PHE A 171 16.09 6.68 -12.51
C PHE A 171 16.70 7.25 -11.24
N THR A 172 16.32 6.64 -10.13
CA THR A 172 16.86 6.93 -8.80
C THR A 172 17.60 5.73 -8.28
N ASN A 173 18.81 5.91 -7.77
CA ASN A 173 19.57 4.85 -7.13
C ASN A 173 19.96 5.26 -5.71
N ILE A 174 20.12 4.26 -4.85
CA ILE A 174 20.70 4.42 -3.53
C ILE A 174 22.11 3.83 -3.68
N PRO A 175 23.13 4.66 -3.95
CA PRO A 175 24.49 4.16 -4.05
C PRO A 175 24.90 3.54 -2.73
N ASP A 176 25.76 2.52 -2.80
CA ASP A 176 26.33 1.90 -1.62
C ASP A 176 27.08 2.97 -0.83
N ALA A 177 26.48 3.43 0.27
CA ALA A 177 27.13 4.37 1.15
C ALA A 177 28.40 3.69 1.66
N LYS A 178 29.57 4.29 1.38
CA LYS A 178 30.76 3.96 2.15
C LYS A 178 30.37 4.15 3.61
N PRO A 179 30.63 3.18 4.51
CA PRO A 179 30.28 3.33 5.90
C PRO A 179 30.97 4.60 6.40
N GLN A 180 30.20 5.68 6.54
CA GLN A 180 30.67 6.84 7.26
C GLN A 180 30.81 6.35 8.68
N TYR A 181 32.04 6.32 9.17
CA TYR A 181 32.32 6.12 10.57
C TYR A 181 31.76 7.34 11.29
N PHE A 182 30.47 7.29 11.61
CA PHE A 182 29.92 8.17 12.62
C PHE A 182 30.66 7.77 13.89
N PRO A 183 31.44 8.68 14.51
CA PRO A 183 32.00 8.38 15.81
C PRO A 183 30.82 7.95 16.67
N GLN A 184 30.86 6.71 17.16
CA GLN A 184 29.88 6.24 18.11
C GLN A 184 30.10 7.09 19.36
N ASN A 185 29.39 8.22 19.43
CA ASN A 185 29.17 8.89 20.70
C ASN A 185 28.49 7.82 21.55
N ASN A 186 29.13 7.44 22.66
CA ASN A 186 28.58 6.48 23.61
C ASN A 186 27.12 6.87 23.84
N ALA A 187 26.21 6.06 23.31
CA ALA A 187 24.79 6.36 23.36
C ALA A 187 24.41 6.41 24.83
N ASN A 188 24.22 7.61 25.36
CA ASN A 188 23.83 7.77 26.74
C ASN A 188 22.39 7.27 26.86
N THR A 189 22.17 6.23 27.66
CA THR A 189 20.84 5.60 27.82
C THR A 189 19.81 6.56 28.42
N SER A 190 20.23 7.74 28.89
CA SER A 190 19.35 8.80 29.35
C SER A 190 18.76 9.67 28.23
N ASN A 191 19.30 9.66 27.01
CA ASN A 191 18.90 10.59 25.94
C ASN A 191 18.60 9.84 24.63
N TYR A 192 17.32 9.67 24.32
CA TYR A 192 16.86 9.11 23.05
C TYR A 192 16.71 10.22 22.00
N SER A 193 17.21 9.99 20.79
CA SER A 193 16.89 10.82 19.63
C SER A 193 15.63 10.28 18.94
N ILE A 194 14.69 11.19 18.64
CA ILE A 194 13.48 10.86 17.89
C ILE A 194 13.67 11.34 16.46
N SER A 195 13.50 10.44 15.49
CA SER A 195 13.42 10.77 14.08
C SER A 195 11.99 10.61 13.59
N ILE A 196 11.46 11.64 12.95
CA ILE A 196 10.09 11.64 12.41
C ILE A 196 10.21 11.60 10.89
N PHE A 197 9.76 10.51 10.29
CA PHE A 197 9.71 10.33 8.84
C PHE A 197 8.27 10.48 8.36
N ILE A 198 8.04 11.36 7.38
CA ILE A 198 6.70 11.72 6.91
C ILE A 198 6.61 11.45 5.41
N ILE A 199 5.61 10.67 5.01
CA ILE A 199 5.25 10.46 3.61
C ILE A 199 4.03 11.33 3.32
N ASP A 200 4.26 12.42 2.60
CA ASP A 200 3.16 13.30 2.20
C ASP A 200 2.29 12.66 1.11
N SER A 201 1.00 13.00 1.12
CA SER A 201 0.00 12.67 0.10
C SER A 201 -0.29 11.18 -0.09
N ALA A 202 0.11 10.34 0.87
CA ALA A 202 -0.25 8.92 0.89
C ALA A 202 -1.45 8.66 1.80
N ALA A 203 -2.60 8.30 1.23
CA ALA A 203 -3.70 7.75 2.02
C ALA A 203 -3.33 6.36 2.55
N LYS A 204 -3.78 5.98 3.76
CA LYS A 204 -3.53 4.65 4.34
C LYS A 204 -3.89 3.52 3.38
N SER A 205 -5.06 3.57 2.74
CA SER A 205 -5.47 2.54 1.78
C SER A 205 -4.52 2.43 0.57
N GLN A 206 -3.93 3.54 0.12
CA GLN A 206 -2.92 3.53 -0.94
C GLN A 206 -1.59 2.96 -0.44
N PHE A 207 -1.19 3.30 0.79
CA PHE A 207 0.02 2.73 1.40
C PHE A 207 -0.09 1.20 1.49
N TYR A 208 -1.22 0.68 1.96
CA TYR A 208 -1.46 -0.77 2.06
C TYR A 208 -1.42 -1.47 0.68
N ARG A 209 -1.98 -0.85 -0.37
CA ARG A 209 -2.00 -1.44 -1.72
C ARG A 209 -0.66 -1.36 -2.45
N HIS A 210 0.05 -0.25 -2.33
CA HIS A 210 1.23 0.03 -3.15
C HIS A 210 2.56 -0.19 -2.44
N MET A 211 2.58 -0.33 -1.11
CA MET A 211 3.79 -0.55 -0.32
C MET A 211 3.71 -1.82 0.56
N PRO A 212 3.35 -3.00 0.01
CA PRO A 212 3.16 -4.22 0.81
C PRO A 212 4.45 -4.72 1.46
N LEU A 213 5.61 -4.52 0.82
CA LEU A 213 6.91 -4.89 1.40
C LEU A 213 7.26 -4.02 2.61
N THR A 214 6.93 -2.73 2.56
CA THR A 214 7.12 -1.80 3.68
C THR A 214 6.20 -2.17 4.84
N LEU A 215 4.93 -2.49 4.55
CA LEU A 215 4.00 -2.95 5.58
C LEU A 215 4.50 -4.21 6.28
N LYS A 216 4.95 -5.21 5.50
CA LYS A 216 5.54 -6.43 6.04
C LYS A 216 6.77 -6.15 6.93
N PHE A 217 7.67 -5.28 6.48
CA PHE A 217 8.82 -4.86 7.28
C PHE A 217 8.38 -4.22 8.60
N MET A 218 7.37 -3.36 8.57
CA MET A 218 6.84 -2.71 9.78
C MET A 218 6.25 -3.74 10.76
N GLU A 219 5.47 -4.70 10.26
CA GLU A 219 4.89 -5.79 11.06
C GLU A 219 5.98 -6.69 11.69
N GLU A 220 7.05 -6.99 10.96
CA GLU A 220 8.16 -7.82 11.43
C GLU A 220 9.09 -7.10 12.43
N ASN A 221 9.00 -5.77 12.55
CA ASN A 221 9.87 -4.94 13.40
C ASN A 221 9.09 -4.19 14.49
N ASP A 222 7.95 -4.73 14.94
CA ASP A 222 7.14 -4.22 16.05
C ASP A 222 6.69 -2.75 15.93
N PHE A 223 6.49 -2.27 14.69
CA PHE A 223 5.94 -0.94 14.49
C PHE A 223 4.49 -0.86 14.94
N GLN A 224 4.16 0.19 15.69
CA GLN A 224 2.79 0.45 16.13
C GLN A 224 2.05 1.30 15.10
N VAL A 225 0.96 0.75 14.56
CA VAL A 225 0.11 1.44 13.58
C VAL A 225 -1.07 2.10 14.28
N PHE A 226 -1.09 3.42 14.28
CA PHE A 226 -2.23 4.20 14.79
C PHE A 226 -3.41 4.07 13.82
N GLN A 227 -4.49 3.43 14.28
CA GLN A 227 -5.67 3.17 13.46
C GLN A 227 -6.55 4.42 13.28
N GLY A 228 -6.58 5.30 14.29
CA GLY A 228 -7.29 6.58 14.25
C GLY A 228 -6.32 7.71 14.00
N TYR A 229 -6.33 8.26 12.79
CA TYR A 229 -5.71 9.54 12.50
C TYR A 229 -6.70 10.38 11.70
N THR A 230 -6.89 11.62 12.12
CA THR A 230 -7.81 12.55 11.46
C THR A 230 -6.98 13.56 10.71
N LYS A 231 -7.21 13.65 9.40
CA LYS A 231 -6.72 14.77 8.60
C LYS A 231 -7.50 16.02 9.03
N ILE A 232 -6.81 17.05 9.49
CA ILE A 232 -7.43 18.28 9.99
C ILE A 232 -7.71 19.25 8.86
N GLY A 233 -6.84 19.29 7.85
CA GLY A 233 -7.03 20.14 6.69
C GLY A 233 -6.43 19.53 5.44
N ASP A 234 -6.79 20.06 4.27
CA ASP A 234 -6.32 19.47 3.01
C ASP A 234 -4.83 19.61 2.74
N ASN A 235 -4.18 20.55 3.43
CA ASN A 235 -2.78 20.86 3.29
C ASN A 235 -1.90 20.07 4.28
N SER A 236 -0.80 19.51 3.78
CA SER A 236 0.24 18.79 4.51
C SER A 236 0.82 19.59 5.68
N ALA A 237 0.99 20.91 5.51
CA ALA A 237 1.55 21.76 6.55
C ALA A 237 0.67 21.83 7.81
N ILE A 238 -0.65 21.89 7.63
CA ILE A 238 -1.62 21.97 8.74
C ILE A 238 -1.64 20.64 9.51
N ASN A 239 -1.65 19.51 8.80
CA ASN A 239 -1.65 18.20 9.42
C ASN A 239 -0.34 17.91 10.16
N LEU A 240 0.80 18.33 9.60
CA LEU A 240 2.09 18.18 10.26
C LEU A 240 2.18 19.04 11.52
N LEU A 241 1.73 20.29 11.43
CA LEU A 241 1.73 21.18 12.59
C LEU A 241 0.90 20.61 13.73
N ALA A 242 -0.29 20.08 13.45
CA ALA A 242 -1.13 19.47 14.46
C ALA A 242 -0.50 18.22 15.08
N LEU A 243 0.17 17.37 14.28
CA LEU A 243 0.88 16.19 14.76
C LEU A 243 2.02 16.57 15.72
N LEU A 244 2.78 17.62 15.40
CA LEU A 244 3.95 18.04 16.19
C LEU A 244 3.58 18.89 17.40
N ALA A 245 2.55 19.75 17.27
CA ALA A 245 2.15 20.67 18.32
C ALA A 245 1.10 20.07 19.28
N GLY A 246 0.47 18.95 18.92
CA GLY A 246 -0.64 18.36 19.68
C GLY A 246 -1.89 19.24 19.72
N MET A 247 -1.98 20.24 18.85
CA MET A 247 -3.11 21.17 18.79
C MET A 247 -4.22 20.58 17.92
N ILE A 248 -5.45 20.62 18.45
CA ILE A 248 -6.66 20.31 17.72
C ILE A 248 -7.14 21.64 17.12
N TYR A 249 -7.38 21.69 15.80
CA TYR A 249 -7.98 22.87 15.19
C TYR A 249 -9.46 22.89 15.57
N GLU A 250 -9.85 23.83 16.43
CA GLU A 250 -11.25 24.11 16.72
C GLU A 250 -11.79 24.92 15.54
N PRO A 251 -12.80 24.43 14.80
CA PRO A 251 -13.39 25.22 13.74
C PRO A 251 -14.10 26.39 14.43
N GLU A 252 -13.50 27.57 14.39
CA GLU A 252 -14.19 28.81 14.78
C GLU A 252 -15.56 28.83 14.09
N GLU A 253 -16.58 29.04 14.92
CA GLU A 253 -17.97 29.20 14.53
C GLU A 253 -18.04 30.08 13.28
N ARG A 254 -18.39 29.49 12.13
CA ARG A 254 -18.71 30.26 10.93
C ARG A 254 -19.98 31.06 11.20
N GLY A 255 -19.80 32.28 11.71
CA GLY A 255 -20.74 33.40 11.56
C GLY A 255 -20.79 33.89 10.12
#